data_AF-A0AA38FAU9-F1
#
_entry.id   AF-A0AA38FAU9-F1
#
_cell.length_a   1.000
_cell.length_b   1.000
_cell.length_c   1.000
_cell.angle_alpha   90.00
_cell.angle_beta   90.00
_cell.angle_gamma   90.00
#
_symmetry.space_group_name_H-M   'P 1'
#
loop_
_entity.id
_entity.type
_entity.pdbx_description
1 polymer ?
#
loop_
_entity_poly.entity_id
_entity_poly.type
_entity_poly.pdbx_seq_one_letter_code
_entity_poly.pdbx_strand_id
1 'polypeptide(L)' 'MPRARISLNPKKSVFGVTEGKLLGHVISREGTKIDVERVKAIQSLTFPTSKTGVHSFFGK' A
#
# COMPACT_ATOMS: atom_id res chain seq x y z
N MET A 1 28.18 -15.38 -14.57
CA MET A 1 27.15 -15.22 -13.51
C MET A 1 25.98 -16.14 -13.81
N PRO A 2 25.55 -17.02 -12.90
CA PRO A 2 24.38 -17.87 -13.13
C PRO A 2 23.14 -16.97 -13.33
N ARG A 3 22.35 -17.26 -14.36
CA ARG A 3 21.09 -16.52 -14.61
C ARG A 3 20.09 -16.91 -13.53
N ALA A 4 19.59 -15.93 -12.79
CA ALA A 4 18.45 -16.15 -11.90
C ALA A 4 17.24 -16.54 -12.76
N ARG A 5 16.56 -17.64 -12.42
CA ARG A 5 15.35 -18.13 -13.12
C ARG A 5 14.11 -17.36 -12.66
N ILE A 6 14.13 -16.04 -12.83
CA ILE A 6 13.05 -15.14 -12.43
C ILE A 6 12.43 -14.53 -13.69
N SER A 7 11.11 -14.56 -13.77
CA SER A 7 10.32 -13.91 -14.83
C SER A 7 9.35 -12.89 -14.23
N LEU A 8 9.04 -11.86 -15.00
CA LEU A 8 8.02 -10.88 -14.66
C LEU A 8 6.64 -11.41 -15.05
N ASN A 9 5.61 -11.01 -14.32
CA ASN A 9 4.23 -11.27 -14.69
C ASN A 9 3.68 -10.06 -15.46
N PRO A 10 3.48 -10.15 -16.80
CA PRO A 10 3.05 -9.00 -17.59
C PRO A 10 1.70 -8.41 -17.14
N LYS A 11 0.81 -9.22 -16.55
CA LYS A 11 -0.50 -8.74 -16.05
C LYS A 11 -0.40 -7.96 -14.74
N LYS A 12 0.70 -8.10 -14.01
CA LYS A 12 0.91 -7.47 -12.69
C LYS A 12 2.09 -6.50 -12.66
N SER A 13 2.82 -6.38 -13.76
CA SER A 13 3.96 -5.48 -13.89
C SER A 13 3.56 -4.24 -14.68
N VAL A 14 3.89 -3.08 -14.14
CA VAL A 14 3.65 -1.76 -14.74
C VAL A 14 4.99 -1.06 -14.94
N PHE A 15 5.16 -0.42 -16.11
CA PHE A 15 6.40 0.22 -16.51
C PHE A 15 6.12 1.61 -17.09
N GLY A 16 7.05 2.54 -16.91
CA GLY A 16 6.98 3.88 -17.52
C GLY A 16 5.89 4.80 -16.94
N VAL A 17 5.30 4.46 -15.81
CA VAL A 17 4.27 5.28 -15.14
C VAL A 17 4.90 6.39 -14.30
N THR A 18 4.21 7.54 -14.20
CA THR A 18 4.60 8.66 -13.33
C THR A 18 4.34 8.37 -11.85
N GLU A 19 3.39 7.49 -11.57
CA GLU A 19 3.00 7.02 -10.26
C GLU A 19 2.55 5.55 -10.33
N GLY A 20 2.80 4.77 -9.27
CA GLY A 20 2.44 3.36 -9.22
C GLY A 20 2.25 2.84 -7.80
N LYS A 21 1.55 1.71 -7.64
CA LYS A 21 1.32 1.07 -6.35
C LYS A 21 2.33 -0.06 -6.11
N LEU A 22 3.07 0.02 -5.01
CA LEU A 22 4.05 -1.00 -4.60
C LEU A 22 3.91 -1.25 -3.09
N LEU A 23 3.77 -2.52 -2.70
CA LEU A 23 3.63 -2.93 -1.28
C LEU A 23 2.54 -2.12 -0.52
N GLY A 24 1.42 -1.82 -1.17
CA GLY A 24 0.33 -1.05 -0.58
C GLY A 24 0.56 0.45 -0.46
N HIS A 25 1.63 0.98 -1.07
CA HIS A 25 1.96 2.40 -1.08
C HIS A 25 1.92 2.95 -2.50
N VAL A 26 1.49 4.21 -2.64
CA VAL A 26 1.60 4.94 -3.90
C VAL A 26 2.99 5.57 -3.96
N ILE A 27 3.74 5.33 -5.02
CA ILE A 27 5.09 5.83 -5.23
C ILE A 27 5.07 6.73 -6.47
N SER A 28 5.75 7.88 -6.37
CA SER A 28 5.90 8.87 -7.43
C SER A 28 7.33 9.41 -7.47
N ARG A 29 7.63 10.30 -8.44
CA ARG A 29 8.93 11.00 -8.49
C ARG A 29 9.24 11.82 -7.24
N GLU A 30 8.22 12.35 -6.57
CA GLU A 30 8.34 13.12 -5.32
C GLU A 30 8.52 12.22 -4.09
N GLY A 31 8.48 10.90 -4.26
CA GLY A 31 8.54 9.91 -3.19
C GLY A 31 7.20 9.22 -2.95
N THR A 32 7.03 8.69 -1.73
CA THR A 32 5.83 7.98 -1.30
C THR A 32 4.68 8.96 -1.09
N LYS A 33 3.60 8.79 -1.86
CA LYS A 33 2.35 9.52 -1.70
C LYS A 33 1.43 8.78 -0.73
N ILE A 34 0.62 9.55 -0.01
CA ILE A 34 -0.45 9.02 0.82
C ILE A 34 -1.52 8.45 -0.13
N ASP A 35 -1.88 7.18 0.07
CA ASP A 35 -2.97 6.55 -0.66
C ASP A 35 -4.31 7.16 -0.21
N VAL A 36 -5.03 7.78 -1.16
CA VAL A 36 -6.35 8.39 -0.91
C VAL A 36 -7.34 7.35 -0.37
N GLU A 37 -7.23 6.09 -0.79
CA GLU A 37 -8.06 5.00 -0.27
C GLU A 37 -7.81 4.78 1.23
N ARG A 38 -6.54 4.86 1.65
CA ARG A 38 -6.15 4.72 3.05
C ARG A 38 -6.67 5.88 3.90
N VAL A 39 -6.64 7.11 3.38
CA VAL A 39 -7.21 8.29 4.06
C VAL A 39 -8.72 8.12 4.24
N LYS A 40 -9.42 7.74 3.17
CA LYS A 40 -10.87 7.49 3.22
C LYS A 40 -11.22 6.40 4.21
N ALA A 41 -10.45 5.31 4.24
CA ALA A 41 -10.64 4.24 5.22
C ALA A 41 -10.55 4.78 6.66
N ILE A 42 -9.53 5.58 6.96
CA ILE A 42 -9.37 6.20 8.30
C ILE A 42 -10.53 7.14 8.62
N GLN A 43 -10.97 7.96 7.68
CA GLN A 43 -12.10 8.88 7.88
C GLN A 43 -13.44 8.16 8.06
N SER A 44 -13.61 6.98 7.45
CA SER A 44 -14.80 6.15 7.58
C SER A 44 -14.83 5.27 8.83
N LEU A 45 -13.72 5.18 9.57
CA LEU A 45 -13.65 4.34 10.77
C LEU A 45 -14.50 4.93 11.89
N THR A 46 -15.39 4.10 12.45
CA THR A 46 -16.04 4.40 13.72
C THR A 46 -15.03 4.34 14.84
N PHE A 47 -15.11 5.29 15.78
CA PHE A 47 -14.23 5.29 16.94
C PHE A 47 -14.39 3.98 17.73
N PRO A 48 -13.28 3.29 18.05
CA PRO A 48 -13.35 2.05 18.80
C PRO A 48 -13.84 2.33 20.23
N THR A 49 -14.87 1.60 20.66
CA THR A 49 -15.48 1.74 22.00
C THR A 49 -14.99 0.69 22.99
N SER A 50 -14.19 -0.28 22.53
CA SER A 50 -13.67 -1.38 23.33
C SER A 50 -12.14 -1.37 23.34
N LYS A 51 -11.54 -1.82 24.47
CA LYS A 51 -10.09 -1.99 24.60
C LYS A 51 -9.50 -2.83 23.46
N THR A 52 -10.17 -3.91 23.08
CA THR A 52 -9.75 -4.77 21.97
C THR A 52 -9.80 -4.03 20.63
N GLY A 53 -10.81 -3.18 20.42
CA GLY A 53 -10.93 -2.35 19.22
C GLY A 53 -9.82 -1.29 19.13
N VAL A 54 -9.47 -0.66 20.26
CA VAL A 54 -8.36 0.29 20.34
C VAL A 54 -7.04 -0.41 20.01
N HIS A 55 -6.77 -1.59 20.58
CA HIS A 55 -5.55 -2.36 20.25
C HIS A 55 -5.48 -2.72 18.76
N SER A 56 -6.57 -3.21 18.17
CA SER A 56 -6.61 -3.51 16.72
C SER A 56 -6.33 -2.28 15.84
N PHE A 57 -6.85 -1.11 16.23
CA PHE A 57 -6.66 0.14 15.48
C PHE A 57 -5.20 0.59 15.43
N PHE A 58 -4.46 0.47 16.54
CA PHE A 58 -3.04 0.82 16.60
C PHE A 58 -2.11 -0.24 16.00
N GLY A 59 -2.66 -1.38 15.56
CA GLY A 59 -1.92 -2.47 14.98
C GLY A 59 -1.56 -3.57 15.98
N LYS A 60 -0.93 -4.61 15.48
CA LYS A 60 -0.37 -5.70 16.27
C LYS A 60 1.05 -5.35 16.71
#